data_AF-A0A9Q4GIV4-F1
#
_entry.id   AF-A0A9Q4GIV4-F1
#
_cell.length_a   1.000
_cell.length_b   1.000
_cell.length_c   1.000
_cell.angle_alpha   90.00
_cell.angle_beta   90.00
_cell.angle_gamma   90.00
#
_symmetry.space_group_name_H-M   'P 1'
#
loop_
_entity.id
_entity.type
_entity.pdbx_description
1 polymer ?
#
loop_
_entity_poly.entity_id
_entity_poly.type
_entity_poly.pdbx_seq_one_letter_code
_entity_poly.pdbx_strand_id
1 'polypeptide(L)'
;MLTWIIYICILLVLIAVFTVVFGALFGRGESLPPFEEQIPDVAAHNEAAIRDGRVDDIRFRTVLRGYRMDEVDRVIGVYEAKVAALTARLEREGSPVD
;
A
#
# COMPACT_ATOMS: atom_id res chain seq x y z
N MET A 1 -13.61 48.09 24.90
CA MET A 1 -12.30 47.40 24.75
C MET A 1 -12.25 46.10 25.56
N LEU A 2 -12.54 46.10 26.87
CA LEU A 2 -12.52 44.91 27.72
C LEU A 2 -13.39 43.73 27.21
N THR A 3 -14.60 44.00 26.73
CA THR A 3 -15.53 42.95 26.24
C THR A 3 -14.95 42.16 25.06
N TRP A 4 -14.22 42.82 24.16
CA TRP A 4 -13.57 42.16 23.02
C TRP A 4 -12.44 41.24 23.46
N ILE A 5 -11.65 41.67 24.46
CA ILE A 5 -10.60 40.85 25.06
C ILE A 5 -11.21 39.60 25.70
N ILE A 6 -12.32 39.75 26.43
CA ILE A 6 -13.04 38.62 27.03
C ILE A 6 -13.53 37.63 25.96
N TYR A 7 -14.10 38.12 24.86
CA TYR A 7 -14.54 37.24 23.77
C TYR A 7 -13.39 36.48 23.11
N ILE A 8 -12.24 37.13 22.89
CA ILE A 8 -11.05 36.47 22.36
C ILE A 8 -10.55 35.40 23.33
N CYS A 9 -10.49 35.69 24.63
CA CYS A 9 -10.11 34.71 25.65
C CYS A 9 -11.06 33.51 25.65
N ILE A 10 -12.38 33.73 25.61
CA ILE A 10 -13.38 32.66 25.54
C ILE A 10 -13.19 31.81 24.28
N LEU A 11 -12.97 32.46 23.12
CA LEU A 11 -12.73 31.76 21.86
C LEU A 11 -11.48 30.88 21.91
N LEU A 12 -10.38 31.37 22.49
CA LEU A 12 -9.15 30.59 22.64
C LEU A 12 -9.36 29.36 23.53
N VAL A 13 -10.12 29.51 24.62
CA VAL A 13 -10.50 28.38 25.48
C VAL A 13 -11.34 27.37 24.71
N LEU A 14 -12.34 27.82 23.93
CA LEU A 14 -13.15 26.96 23.09
C LEU A 14 -12.31 26.20 22.05
N ILE A 15 -11.39 26.88 21.38
CA ILE A 15 -10.46 26.25 20.43
C ILE A 15 -9.66 25.16 21.13
N ALA A 16 -9.03 25.46 22.27
CA ALA A 16 -8.24 24.49 23.01
C ALA A 16 -9.05 23.27 23.44
N VAL A 17 -10.26 23.50 24.00
CA VAL A 17 -11.17 22.42 24.42
C VAL A 17 -11.57 21.56 23.24
N PHE A 18 -12.00 22.18 22.13
CA PHE A 18 -12.38 21.43 20.93
C PHE A 18 -11.20 20.66 20.35
N THR A 19 -10.01 21.23 20.26
CA THR A 19 -8.82 20.52 19.79
C THR A 19 -8.55 19.27 20.61
N VAL A 20 -8.64 19.33 21.94
CA VAL A 20 -8.45 18.16 22.80
C VAL A 20 -9.56 17.14 22.61
N VAL A 21 -10.83 17.57 22.60
CA VAL A 21 -12.00 16.68 22.48
C VAL A 21 -12.01 15.97 21.12
N PHE A 22 -11.88 16.72 20.03
CA PHE A 22 -11.82 16.16 18.68
C PHE A 22 -10.55 15.33 18.48
N GLY A 23 -9.41 15.77 19.00
CA GLY A 23 -8.16 14.97 18.97
C GLY A 23 -8.29 13.66 19.73
N ALA A 24 -9.02 13.61 20.84
CA ALA A 24 -9.26 12.39 21.58
C ALA A 24 -10.27 11.46 20.89
N LEU A 25 -11.35 12.03 20.31
CA LEU A 25 -12.41 11.28 19.64
C LEU A 25 -12.00 10.74 18.27
N PHE A 26 -11.30 11.54 17.46
CA PHE A 26 -10.92 11.21 16.09
C PHE A 26 -9.42 10.94 15.92
N GLY A 27 -8.56 11.45 16.81
CA GLY A 27 -7.10 11.36 16.70
C GLY A 27 -6.50 10.10 17.30
N ARG A 28 -7.27 9.28 18.01
CA ARG A 28 -6.92 7.87 18.26
C ARG A 28 -7.24 7.02 17.04
N GLY A 29 -6.87 7.52 15.85
CA GLY A 29 -7.05 6.84 14.56
C GLY A 29 -6.86 5.36 14.77
N GLU A 30 -7.89 4.62 14.37
CA GLU A 30 -8.04 3.17 14.36
C GLU A 30 -6.72 2.45 14.57
N SER A 31 -6.65 1.42 15.42
CA SER A 31 -5.42 0.64 15.62
C SER A 31 -4.90 0.17 14.27
N LEU A 32 -4.06 1.00 13.65
CA LEU A 32 -3.52 0.74 12.36
C LEU A 32 -2.63 -0.47 12.56
N PRO A 33 -2.72 -1.48 11.69
CA PRO A 33 -1.73 -2.53 11.72
C PRO A 33 -0.34 -1.87 11.75
N PRO A 34 0.62 -2.47 12.47
CA PRO A 34 1.98 -1.97 12.50
C PRO A 34 2.39 -1.60 11.09
N PHE A 35 2.88 -0.37 10.90
CA PHE A 35 3.26 0.13 9.59
C PHE A 35 4.12 -0.94 8.91
N GLU A 36 3.59 -1.56 7.85
CA GLU A 36 4.29 -2.64 7.16
C GLU A 36 5.66 -2.12 6.77
N GLU A 37 6.71 -2.82 7.20
CA GLU A 37 8.08 -2.37 7.00
C GLU A 37 8.27 -2.09 5.50
N GLN A 38 8.72 -0.87 5.17
CA GLN A 38 8.91 -0.50 3.78
C GLN A 38 9.92 -1.44 3.17
N ILE A 39 9.48 -2.28 2.24
CA ILE A 39 10.35 -3.19 1.51
C ILE A 39 11.37 -2.33 0.75
N PRO A 40 12.66 -2.36 1.12
CA PRO A 40 13.65 -1.42 0.56
C PRO A 40 13.81 -1.59 -0.95
N ASP A 41 13.69 -2.84 -1.43
CA ASP A 41 13.72 -3.19 -2.83
C ASP A 41 12.54 -4.10 -3.20
N VAL A 42 11.45 -3.46 -3.63
CA VAL A 42 10.23 -4.14 -4.08
C VAL A 42 10.48 -5.02 -5.30
N ALA A 43 11.43 -4.67 -6.17
CA ALA A 43 11.72 -5.47 -7.35
C ALA A 43 12.40 -6.79 -6.94
N ALA A 44 13.46 -6.73 -6.14
CA ALA A 44 14.15 -7.92 -5.64
C ALA A 44 13.25 -8.81 -4.78
N HIS A 45 12.38 -8.22 -3.94
CA HIS A 45 11.38 -8.94 -3.16
C HIS A 45 10.40 -9.70 -4.05
N ASN A 46 9.83 -9.03 -5.05
CA ASN A 46 8.87 -9.66 -5.96
C ASN A 46 9.53 -10.75 -6.81
N GLU A 47 10.78 -10.55 -7.26
CA GLU A 47 11.52 -11.59 -7.97
C GLU A 47 11.73 -12.85 -7.12
N ALA A 48 12.08 -12.68 -5.84
CA ALA A 48 12.19 -13.79 -4.90
C ALA A 48 10.83 -14.48 -4.67
N ALA A 49 9.76 -13.70 -4.45
CA ALA A 49 8.41 -14.24 -4.27
C ALA A 49 7.94 -15.03 -5.51
N ILE A 50 8.18 -14.52 -6.72
CA ILE A 50 7.85 -15.21 -7.97
C ILE A 50 8.65 -16.50 -8.13
N ARG A 51 9.93 -16.50 -7.77
CA ARG A 51 10.78 -17.70 -7.82
C ARG A 51 10.27 -18.77 -6.85
N ASP A 52 9.87 -18.37 -5.66
CA ASP A 52 9.37 -19.26 -4.61
C ASP A 52 7.89 -19.67 -4.81
N GLY A 53 7.21 -19.10 -5.81
CA GLY A 53 5.78 -19.34 -6.07
C GLY A 53 4.84 -18.68 -5.07
N ARG A 54 5.33 -17.72 -4.28
CA ARG A 54 4.56 -16.96 -3.27
C ARG A 54 3.89 -15.76 -3.93
N VAL A 55 2.83 -15.99 -4.71
CA VAL A 55 2.11 -14.93 -5.43
C VAL A 55 1.49 -13.91 -4.47
N ASP A 56 0.98 -14.37 -3.33
CA ASP A 56 0.33 -13.54 -2.31
C ASP A 56 1.29 -12.57 -1.61
N ASP A 57 2.60 -12.82 -1.70
CA ASP A 57 3.64 -11.96 -1.12
C ASP A 57 4.10 -10.85 -2.07
N ILE A 58 3.58 -10.77 -3.29
CA ILE A 58 3.93 -9.71 -4.25
C ILE A 58 3.37 -8.37 -3.75
N ARG A 59 4.24 -7.36 -3.67
CA ARG A 59 3.88 -6.00 -3.23
C ARG A 59 4.27 -4.98 -4.29
N PHE A 60 3.56 -3.86 -4.34
CA PHE A 60 3.83 -2.77 -5.30
C PHE A 60 3.87 -1.44 -4.57
N ARG A 61 4.74 -0.52 -5.01
CA ARG A 61 4.67 0.86 -4.51
C ARG A 61 3.41 1.54 -5.03
N THR A 62 2.82 2.38 -4.19
CA THR A 62 1.70 3.25 -4.56
C THR A 62 2.22 4.64 -4.96
N VAL A 63 1.60 5.23 -5.98
CA VAL A 63 1.79 6.64 -6.36
C VAL A 63 0.52 7.42 -6.04
N LEU A 64 0.48 8.73 -6.35
CA LEU A 64 -0.68 9.60 -6.06
C LEU A 64 -2.02 8.98 -6.53
N ARG A 65 -1.99 8.20 -7.61
CA ARG A 65 -3.12 7.42 -8.10
C ARG A 65 -2.66 6.04 -8.58
N GLY A 66 -3.00 5.00 -7.83
CA GLY A 66 -2.76 3.61 -8.19
C GLY A 66 -1.35 3.11 -7.85
N TYR A 67 -0.96 2.01 -8.51
CA TYR A 67 0.35 1.38 -8.34
C TYR A 67 1.37 1.92 -9.32
N ARG A 68 2.65 1.75 -8.98
CA ARG A 68 3.75 2.04 -9.87
C ARG A 68 3.74 1.09 -11.06
N MET A 69 3.35 1.60 -12.23
CA MET A 69 3.13 0.76 -13.42
C MET A 69 4.40 0.04 -13.88
N ASP A 70 5.58 0.66 -13.74
CA ASP A 70 6.87 0.04 -14.08
C ASP A 70 7.17 -1.22 -13.26
N GLU A 71 6.65 -1.32 -12.04
CA GLU A 71 6.78 -2.52 -11.20
C GLU A 71 5.77 -3.59 -11.58
N VAL A 72 4.54 -3.18 -11.89
CA VAL A 72 3.47 -4.07 -12.35
C VAL A 72 3.87 -4.74 -13.67
N ASP A 73 4.33 -3.95 -14.65
CA ASP A 73 4.72 -4.44 -15.97
C ASP A 73 5.88 -5.43 -15.89
N ARG A 74 6.83 -5.23 -14.97
CA ARG A 74 7.93 -6.16 -14.74
C ARG A 74 7.42 -7.51 -14.24
N VAL A 75 6.51 -7.51 -13.27
CA VAL A 75 5.91 -8.75 -12.73
C VAL A 75 5.12 -9.46 -13.83
N ILE A 76 4.30 -8.73 -14.59
CA ILE A 76 3.53 -9.27 -15.72
C ILE A 76 4.47 -9.93 -16.74
N GLY A 77 5.53 -9.24 -17.17
CA GLY A 77 6.48 -9.79 -18.15
C GLY A 77 7.15 -11.08 -17.68
N VAL A 78 7.46 -11.21 -16.38
CA VAL A 78 8.00 -12.46 -15.82
C VAL A 78 6.97 -13.59 -15.86
N TYR A 79 5.70 -13.32 -15.55
CA TYR A 79 4.64 -14.32 -15.61
C TYR A 79 4.30 -14.74 -17.04
N GLU A 80 4.27 -13.80 -17.98
CA GLU A 80 4.09 -14.10 -19.40
C GLU A 80 5.18 -15.06 -19.89
N ALA A 81 6.45 -14.78 -19.57
CA ALA A 81 7.56 -15.65 -19.91
C ALA A 81 7.44 -17.05 -19.28
N LYS A 82 7.01 -17.13 -18.02
CA LYS A 82 6.77 -18.41 -17.32
C LYS A 82 5.64 -19.22 -17.96
N VAL A 83 4.51 -18.57 -18.26
CA VAL A 83 3.36 -19.22 -18.91
C VAL A 83 3.78 -19.74 -20.27
N ALA A 84 4.45 -18.92 -21.10
CA ALA A 84 4.96 -19.33 -22.40
C ALA A 84 5.90 -20.56 -22.30
N ALA A 85 6.82 -20.56 -21.32
CA ALA A 85 7.72 -21.68 -21.09
C ALA A 85 6.99 -22.96 -20.64
N LEU A 86 5.95 -22.84 -19.82
CA LEU A 86 5.12 -23.96 -19.36
C LEU A 86 4.27 -24.53 -20.50
N THR A 87 3.63 -23.67 -21.28
CA THR A 87 2.85 -24.09 -22.46
C THR A 87 3.73 -24.86 -23.44
N ALA A 88 4.92 -24.34 -23.78
CA ALA A 88 5.88 -25.01 -24.64
C ALA A 88 6.43 -26.33 -24.05
N ARG A 89 6.38 -26.51 -22.73
CA ARG A 89 6.73 -27.79 -22.09
C ARG A 89 5.59 -28.80 -22.22
N LEU A 90 4.35 -28.38 -21.98
CA LEU A 90 3.16 -29.23 -22.10
C LEU A 90 2.97 -29.73 -23.54
N GLU A 91 3.18 -28.86 -24.53
CA GLU A 91 3.19 -29.23 -25.95
C GLU A 91 4.23 -30.30 -26.27
N ARG A 92 5.43 -30.21 -25.68
CA ARG A 92 6.49 -31.23 -25.85
C ARG A 92 6.16 -32.55 -25.16
N GLU A 93 5.48 -32.50 -24.01
CA GLU A 93 5.07 -33.69 -23.24
C GLU A 93 3.78 -34.32 -23.80
N GLY A 94 3.17 -33.74 -24.85
CA GLY A 94 2.01 -34.31 -25.54
C GLY A 94 0.69 -34.20 -24.77
N SER A 95 0.64 -33.37 -23.72
CA SER A 95 -0.59 -33.06 -22.98
C SER A 95 -1.16 -31.75 -23.54
N PRO A 96 -2.21 -31.76 -24.37
CA PRO A 96 -2.78 -30.54 -24.91
C PRO A 96 -3.40 -29.73 -23.77
N VAL A 97 -3.16 -28.42 -23.78
CA VAL A 97 -3.92 -27.45 -22.98
C VAL A 97 -5.09 -27.02 -23.86
N ASP A 98 -6.25 -27.68 -23.68
CA ASP A 98 -7.55 -27.26 -24.22
C ASP A 98 -8.19 -26.19 -23.31
#